data_AF-A0A7J3XXL8-F1
#
_entry.id   AF-A0A7J3XXL8-F1
#
_cell.length_a   1.000
_cell.length_b   1.000
_cell.length_c   1.000
_cell.angle_alpha   90.00
_cell.angle_beta   90.00
_cell.angle_gamma   90.00
#
_symmetry.space_group_name_H-M   'P 1'
#
loop_
_entity.id
_entity.type
_entity.pdbx_description
1 polymer ?
#
loop_
_entity_poly.entity_id
_entity_poly.type
_entity_poly.pdbx_seq_one_letter_code
_entity_poly.pdbx_strand_id
1 'polypeptide(L)' 'MVQPGYGRAVQSLGVTAVSVDTPIESWVVPSNEVVYLRLQGRVEWYAYEYSEEELEGLAGAIADVNPG' A
#
# COMPACT_ATOMS: atom_id res chain seq x y z
N MET A 1 -0.23 0.89 8.85
CA MET A 1 -1.24 1.71 9.56
C MET A 1 -2.04 2.47 8.52
N VAL A 2 -3.36 2.27 8.39
CA VAL A 2 -4.17 2.97 7.38
C VAL A 2 -4.37 4.43 7.82
N GLN A 3 -3.89 5.41 7.06
CA GLN A 3 -4.12 6.83 7.38
C GLN A 3 -5.63 7.16 7.30
N PRO A 4 -6.27 7.57 8.42
CA PRO A 4 -7.71 7.82 8.43
C PRO A 4 -7.98 9.25 7.94
N GLY A 5 -8.48 9.38 6.70
CA GLY A 5 -9.02 10.66 6.24
C GLY A 5 -9.34 10.70 4.75
N TYR A 6 -8.44 10.21 3.90
CA TYR A 6 -8.53 10.45 2.45
C TYR A 6 -9.20 9.32 1.65
N GLY A 7 -9.27 8.09 2.19
CA GLY A 7 -9.74 6.91 1.45
C GLY A 7 -11.15 7.05 0.86
N ARG A 8 -12.12 7.55 1.63
CA ARG A 8 -13.51 7.74 1.15
C ARG A 8 -13.67 8.85 0.12
N ALA A 9 -12.92 9.95 0.27
CA ALA A 9 -12.94 11.04 -0.70
C ALA A 9 -12.38 10.60 -2.05
N VAL A 10 -11.28 9.85 -2.03
CA VAL A 10 -10.64 9.33 -3.25
C VAL A 10 -11.52 8.29 -3.96
N GLN A 11 -12.17 7.38 -3.21
CA GLN A 11 -13.16 6.45 -3.74
C GLN A 11 -14.30 7.18 -4.47
N SER A 12 -14.84 8.26 -3.88
CA SER A 12 -15.95 9.01 -4.47
C SER A 12 -15.61 9.71 -5.80
N LEU A 13 -14.32 9.92 -6.07
CA LEU A 13 -13.83 10.57 -7.28
C LEU A 13 -13.45 9.55 -8.37
N GLY A 14 -13.54 8.24 -8.10
CA GLY A 14 -13.09 7.20 -9.02
C GLY A 14 -11.58 7.17 -9.26
N VAL A 15 -10.80 7.75 -8.34
CA VAL A 15 -9.33 7.82 -8.45
C VAL A 15 -8.70 6.63 -7.73
N THR A 16 -7.65 6.04 -8.32
CA THR A 16 -6.86 5.00 -7.65
C THR A 16 -5.77 5.65 -6.78
N ALA A 17 -5.91 5.53 -5.47
CA ALA A 17 -4.87 5.91 -4.51
C ALA A 17 -3.67 4.96 -4.60
N VAL A 18 -2.47 5.53 -4.50
CA VAL A 18 -1.21 4.79 -4.50
C VAL A 18 -0.91 4.32 -3.08
N SER A 19 -0.96 3.01 -2.84
CA SER A 19 -0.40 2.39 -1.62
C SER A 19 1.13 2.49 -1.65
N VAL A 20 1.77 2.62 -0.49
CA VAL A 20 3.22 2.80 -0.41
C VAL A 20 3.84 1.96 0.69
N ASP A 21 5.04 1.46 0.43
CA ASP A 21 5.95 0.94 1.45
C ASP A 21 7.29 1.68 1.29
N THR A 22 7.64 2.47 2.31
CA THR A 22 8.73 3.46 2.29
C THR A 22 9.48 3.46 3.63
N PRO A 23 10.64 4.14 3.74
CA PRO A 23 11.35 4.26 5.01
C PRO A 23 10.60 5.06 6.09
N ILE A 24 9.57 5.82 5.71
CA ILE A 24 8.81 6.70 6.62
C ILE A 24 7.48 6.06 7.01
N GLU A 25 6.82 5.42 6.05
CA GLU A 25 5.49 4.84 6.23
C GLU A 25 5.24 3.65 5.31
N SER A 26 4.38 2.75 5.80
CA SER A 26 3.88 1.59 5.06
C SER A 26 2.38 1.43 5.26
N TRP A 27 1.64 1.48 4.15
CA TRP A 27 0.19 1.35 4.14
C TRP A 27 -0.36 0.84 2.81
N VAL A 28 -1.41 0.05 2.92
CA VAL A 28 -2.25 -0.43 1.82
C VAL A 28 -3.62 0.21 1.96
N VAL A 29 -4.14 0.79 0.87
CA VAL A 29 -5.47 1.39 0.84
C VAL A 29 -6.30 0.82 -0.32
N PRO A 30 -7.52 0.32 -0.07
CA PRO A 30 -8.46 0.03 -1.13
C PRO A 30 -9.14 1.33 -1.57
N SER A 31 -8.87 1.78 -2.79
CA SER A 31 -9.53 2.96 -3.37
C SER A 31 -10.50 2.63 -4.49
N ASN A 32 -10.35 1.46 -5.12
CA ASN A 32 -11.18 0.89 -6.18
C ASN A 32 -10.99 -0.65 -6.17
N GLU A 33 -11.38 -1.34 -7.25
CA GLU A 33 -11.13 -2.78 -7.50
C GLU A 33 -9.64 -3.13 -7.64
N VAL A 34 -8.74 -2.14 -7.75
CA VAL A 34 -7.30 -2.36 -7.91
C VAL A 34 -6.53 -1.71 -6.77
N VAL A 35 -5.56 -2.43 -6.22
CA VAL A 35 -4.50 -1.87 -5.35
C VAL A 35 -3.28 -1.56 -6.21
N TYR A 36 -2.87 -0.29 -6.21
CA TYR A 36 -1.61 0.13 -6.82
C TYR A 36 -0.57 0.39 -5.73
N LEU A 37 0.36 -0.56 -5.53
CA LEU A 37 1.41 -0.49 -4.50
C LEU A 37 2.77 -0.09 -5.10
N ARG A 38 3.44 0.89 -4.49
CA ARG A 38 4.82 1.27 -4.83
C ARG A 38 5.78 0.95 -3.68
N LEU A 39 6.66 -0.02 -3.93
CA LEU A 39 7.76 -0.39 -3.06
C LEU A 39 8.94 0.56 -3.27
N GLN A 40 9.40 1.19 -2.20
CA GLN A 40 10.46 2.19 -2.23
C GLN A 40 11.58 1.88 -1.23
N GLY A 41 11.50 0.76 -0.51
CA GLY A 41 12.44 0.34 0.52
C GLY A 41 12.01 0.78 1.93
N ARG A 42 12.59 0.19 2.98
CA ARG A 42 12.22 0.46 4.38
C ARG A 42 13.30 1.15 5.22
N VAL A 43 14.52 1.21 4.70
CA VAL A 43 15.66 1.87 5.36
C VAL A 43 16.21 2.95 4.45
N GLU A 44 16.58 2.58 3.23
CA GLU A 44 17.07 3.50 2.21
C GLU A 44 16.14 3.50 0.98
N TRP A 45 15.94 4.68 0.40
CA TRP A 45 15.10 4.83 -0.79
C TRP A 45 15.69 4.09 -1.97
N TYR A 46 14.95 3.12 -2.50
CA TYR A 46 15.27 2.30 -3.67
C TYR A 46 16.56 1.46 -3.57
N ALA A 47 17.23 1.48 -2.42
CA ALA A 47 18.43 0.72 -2.12
C ALA A 47 18.17 -0.23 -0.94
N TYR A 48 17.12 -1.05 -1.09
CA TYR A 48 16.68 -1.98 -0.07
C TYR A 48 16.21 -3.28 -0.72
N GLU A 49 16.65 -4.41 -0.16
CA GLU A 49 16.21 -5.74 -0.56
C GLU A 49 15.18 -6.22 0.46
N TYR A 50 13.94 -6.42 -0.02
CA TYR A 50 12.88 -6.96 0.82
C TYR A 50 13.13 -8.44 1.09
N SER A 51 12.93 -8.86 2.34
CA SER A 51 12.91 -10.29 2.65
C SER A 51 11.62 -10.95 2.13
N GLU A 52 11.64 -12.27 2.01
CA GLU A 52 10.45 -13.06 1.66
C GLU A 52 9.31 -12.80 2.65
N GLU A 53 9.58 -12.80 3.96
CA GLU A 53 8.60 -12.50 5.02
C GLU A 53 7.96 -11.11 4.85
N GLU A 54 8.75 -10.11 4.44
CA GLU A 54 8.22 -8.76 4.21
C GLU A 54 7.29 -8.71 3.00
N LEU A 55 7.64 -9.42 1.92
CA LEU A 55 6.82 -9.53 0.71
C LEU A 55 5.53 -10.31 0.99
N GLU A 56 5.60 -11.41 1.74
CA GLU A 56 4.43 -12.17 2.18
C GLU A 56 3.50 -11.31 3.05
N GLY A 57 4.05 -10.54 3.98
CA GLY A 57 3.27 -9.61 4.81
C GLY A 57 2.55 -8.54 3.97
N LEU A 58 3.20 -8.01 2.94
CA LEU A 58 2.58 -7.06 2.01
C LEU A 58 1.49 -7.73 1.16
N ALA A 59 1.72 -8.95 0.69
CA ALA A 59 0.73 -9.73 -0.06
C ALA A 59 -0.50 -10.04 0.81
N GLY A 60 -0.30 -10.40 2.08
CA GLY A 60 -1.37 -10.59 3.06
C GLY A 60 -2.18 -9.31 3.28
N ALA A 61 -1.52 -8.16 3.45
CA ALA A 61 -2.20 -6.87 3.60
C ALA A 61 -3.03 -6.48 2.37
N ILE A 62 -2.60 -6.86 1.16
CA ILE A 62 -3.38 -6.68 -0.06
C ILE A 62 -4.59 -7.62 -0.08
N ALA A 63 -4.41 -8.89 0.31
CA ALA A 63 -5.52 -9.86 0.38
C ALA A 63 -6.58 -9.44 1.41
N ASP A 64 -6.17 -8.89 2.55
CA ASP A 64 -7.06 -8.45 3.63
C ASP A 64 -7.97 -7.29 3.23
N VAL A 65 -7.51 -6.40 2.34
CA VAL A 65 -8.35 -5.31 1.82
C VAL A 65 -9.28 -5.76 0.70
N ASN A 66 -9.19 -7.03 0.27
CA ASN A 66 -10.03 -7.70 -0.72
C ASN A 66 -10.38 -6.78 -1.91
N PRO A 67 -9.38 -6.39 -2.73
CA PRO A 67 -9.64 -5.68 -3.98
C PRO A 67 -10.57 -6.56 -4.83
N GLY A 68 -11.61 -5.92 -5.39
CA GLY A 68 -12.75 -6.57 -6.06
C GLY A 68 -12.39 -7.61 -7.11
#